data_AF-A0A942P2C5-F1
#
_entry.id   AF-A0A942P2C5-F1
#
_cell.length_a   1.000
_cell.length_b   1.000
_cell.length_c   1.000
_cell.angle_alpha   90.00
_cell.angle_beta   90.00
_cell.angle_gamma   90.00
#
_symmetry.space_group_name_H-M   'P 1'
#
loop_
_entity.id
_entity.type
_entity.pdbx_description
1 polymer ?
#
loop_
_entity_poly.entity_id
_entity_poly.type
_entity_poly.pdbx_seq_one_letter_code
_entity_poly.pdbx_strand_id
1 'polypeptide(L)'
;MKEKFIYEEKEIGNSQLEAAFRKRINSWADSVPHHPYKNLGDKIKVNAIYYKPAYPIRVRSQYEERGRHEGHEPYTGQNIPTRTLFKLTDFNSWDIGLPEVKQFTDNTTNYIVSGSQHIENCHHCGAKGWITCIRCSGAKIVTCTSCAGAGSLRCTSCGGSGSNSCSSCGGRGSKSRQISRSEQVWVPQSGSSGGGYYQTKTTYQTVNESCSSCGGSGRRTCGGCGGSGKVTCHTCSGRGKITCPMCSGSGRNTCPTCQGHMRLMHHFYVKRELSYTNQATCVIHGEVYDRFPQFLDEYESYESYNVLRVNKPKLETGQLPEGNHLNKFVDEYLVKAHKAKTDIHTMQFQQLDVDRIDSWELHYSFKGKDYVMLFHGSTYEIVPGLSPIYEVSLSYWKSGVAAAKARMYTRARRMLMKASNIGTYEIQEEVEAALDAVVEKIDDSFRFGTSIATWLLAFFGSFVVYRYFSEVNLVLDYAGFINRPGSLLYDYHAWSQTLAFALTVFFLRKWIWRQCQRFGEAIPSVILRIGISFLFTVVVAALVFGLLGLLNYTGITILITLIGWMLTWAFKILLIVVVLAVKLAIWLGKMIWGILKWLVGLFI
;
A
#
# COMPACT_ATOMS: atom_id res chain seq x y z
N MET A 1 25.61 -17.61 50.05
CA MET A 1 25.65 -17.55 48.56
C MET A 1 25.14 -18.83 47.90
N LYS A 2 25.48 -20.05 48.40
CA LYS A 2 24.92 -21.31 47.85
C LYS A 2 23.38 -21.41 47.93
N GLU A 3 22.77 -20.89 48.99
CA GLU A 3 21.30 -20.86 49.15
C GLU A 3 20.53 -19.96 48.17
N LYS A 4 21.22 -19.10 47.39
CA LYS A 4 20.56 -18.17 46.46
C LYS A 4 20.21 -18.82 45.10
N PHE A 5 20.92 -19.88 44.74
CA PHE A 5 20.85 -20.51 43.41
C PHE A 5 20.45 -21.98 43.57
N ILE A 6 19.13 -22.20 43.62
CA ILE A 6 18.48 -23.49 43.81
C ILE A 6 18.35 -24.13 42.44
N TYR A 7 18.75 -25.40 42.31
CA TYR A 7 18.61 -26.14 41.05
C TYR A 7 17.25 -26.85 40.97
N GLU A 8 16.94 -27.66 41.97
CA GLU A 8 15.62 -28.27 42.19
C GLU A 8 15.43 -28.62 43.66
N GLU A 9 14.18 -28.62 44.11
CA GLU A 9 13.77 -29.10 45.44
C GLU A 9 12.42 -29.83 45.33
N LYS A 10 12.31 -31.01 45.93
CA LYS A 10 11.04 -31.75 45.95
C LYS A 10 10.18 -31.25 47.11
N GLU A 11 8.98 -30.78 46.80
CA GLU A 11 8.00 -30.35 47.79
C GLU A 11 7.32 -31.59 48.40
N ILE A 12 7.55 -31.84 49.69
CA ILE A 12 7.02 -33.00 50.42
C ILE A 12 5.95 -32.54 51.41
N GLY A 13 4.71 -33.01 51.23
CA GLY A 13 3.64 -32.84 52.22
C GLY A 13 3.05 -31.43 52.33
N ASN A 14 3.30 -30.54 51.35
CA ASN A 14 2.82 -29.16 51.35
C ASN A 14 1.34 -29.06 50.90
N SER A 15 0.43 -29.34 51.83
CA SER A 15 -1.02 -29.37 51.56
C SER A 15 -1.61 -28.02 51.14
N GLN A 16 -1.02 -26.91 51.61
CA GLN A 16 -1.45 -25.56 51.23
C GLN A 16 -1.09 -25.24 49.77
N LEU A 17 0.12 -25.59 49.35
CA LEU A 17 0.56 -25.42 47.97
C LEU A 17 -0.26 -26.29 47.00
N GLU A 18 -0.50 -27.56 47.35
CA GLU A 18 -1.34 -28.44 46.55
C GLU A 18 -2.76 -27.86 46.39
N ALA A 19 -3.36 -27.36 47.48
CA ALA A 19 -4.68 -26.73 47.43
C ALA A 19 -4.70 -25.47 46.53
N ALA A 20 -3.64 -24.66 46.57
CA ALA A 20 -3.49 -23.49 45.72
C ALA A 20 -3.42 -23.88 44.22
N PHE A 21 -2.63 -24.92 43.89
CA PHE A 21 -2.52 -25.40 42.51
C PHE A 21 -3.86 -25.95 42.01
N ARG A 22 -4.54 -26.78 42.80
CA ARG A 22 -5.87 -27.32 42.43
C ARG A 22 -6.86 -26.19 42.14
N LYS A 23 -6.91 -25.16 43.00
CA LYS A 23 -7.77 -23.99 42.80
C LYS A 23 -7.44 -23.26 41.50
N ARG A 24 -6.15 -23.08 41.19
CA ARG A 24 -5.73 -22.41 39.96
C ARG A 24 -6.06 -23.26 38.72
N ILE A 25 -5.87 -24.57 38.78
CA ILE A 25 -6.23 -25.50 37.70
C ILE A 25 -7.74 -25.44 37.44
N ASN A 26 -8.57 -25.41 38.50
CA ASN A 26 -10.01 -25.25 38.34
C ASN A 26 -10.35 -23.92 37.64
N SER A 27 -9.76 -22.81 38.10
CA SER A 27 -9.99 -21.49 37.48
C SER A 27 -9.60 -21.45 36.00
N TRP A 28 -8.48 -22.06 35.63
CA TRP A 28 -8.02 -22.14 34.24
C TRP A 28 -8.91 -23.08 33.41
N ALA A 29 -9.16 -24.30 33.87
CA ALA A 29 -10.00 -25.25 33.16
C ALA A 29 -11.46 -24.74 33.02
N ASP A 30 -11.94 -23.94 33.96
CA ASP A 30 -13.29 -23.40 33.86
C ASP A 30 -13.37 -22.22 32.88
N SER A 31 -12.29 -21.47 32.67
CA SER A 31 -12.23 -20.38 31.70
C SER A 31 -12.05 -20.86 30.25
N VAL A 32 -11.40 -22.00 30.03
CA VAL A 32 -11.20 -22.54 28.67
C VAL A 32 -12.52 -23.08 28.10
N PRO A 33 -12.90 -22.73 26.85
CA PRO A 33 -14.13 -23.21 26.23
C PRO A 33 -13.96 -24.59 25.57
N HIS A 34 -15.08 -25.21 25.18
CA HIS A 34 -15.13 -26.39 24.29
C HIS A 34 -14.47 -27.71 24.78
N HIS A 35 -14.10 -27.83 26.05
CA HIS A 35 -13.69 -29.10 26.68
C HIS A 35 -14.63 -29.50 27.84
N PRO A 36 -14.69 -30.79 28.22
CA PRO A 36 -15.64 -31.26 29.24
C PRO A 36 -15.09 -31.24 30.68
N TYR A 37 -13.82 -30.88 30.87
CA TYR A 37 -13.11 -31.06 32.15
C TYR A 37 -13.25 -29.86 33.09
N LYS A 38 -14.48 -29.54 33.52
CA LYS A 38 -14.72 -28.52 34.54
C LYS A 38 -14.26 -28.98 35.92
N ASN A 39 -13.75 -28.05 36.73
CA ASN A 39 -13.09 -28.33 38.02
C ASN A 39 -12.05 -29.46 37.90
N LEU A 40 -11.12 -29.34 36.94
CA LEU A 40 -10.12 -30.38 36.67
C LEU A 40 -9.21 -30.62 37.89
N GLY A 41 -8.81 -29.57 38.60
CA GLY A 41 -7.96 -29.63 39.79
C GLY A 41 -8.54 -30.50 40.91
N ASP A 42 -9.86 -30.63 41.03
CA ASP A 42 -10.49 -31.51 42.03
C ASP A 42 -10.45 -32.99 41.63
N LYS A 43 -10.25 -33.26 40.34
CA LYS A 43 -10.34 -34.60 39.73
C LYS A 43 -9.00 -35.25 39.46
N ILE A 44 -7.91 -34.51 39.59
CA ILE A 44 -6.55 -35.02 39.40
C ILE A 44 -6.04 -35.73 40.65
N LYS A 45 -5.19 -36.73 40.45
CA LYS A 45 -4.36 -37.32 41.50
C LYS A 45 -2.98 -36.67 41.42
N VAL A 46 -2.58 -35.95 42.46
CA VAL A 46 -1.24 -35.34 42.54
C VAL A 46 -0.23 -36.42 42.90
N ASN A 47 0.86 -36.49 42.12
CA ASN A 47 1.92 -37.48 42.28
C ASN A 47 3.16 -36.88 42.95
N ALA A 48 3.58 -35.69 42.50
CA ALA A 48 4.70 -34.96 43.07
C ALA A 48 4.62 -33.47 42.69
N ILE A 49 5.20 -32.61 43.52
CA ILE A 49 5.47 -31.21 43.21
C ILE A 49 6.98 -30.99 43.34
N TYR A 50 7.60 -30.34 42.34
CA TYR A 50 9.00 -29.94 42.38
C TYR A 50 9.09 -28.43 42.25
N TYR A 51 9.77 -27.77 43.18
CA TYR A 51 10.19 -26.38 43.02
C TYR A 51 11.45 -26.35 42.17
N LYS A 52 11.36 -25.67 41.02
CA LYS A 52 12.41 -25.59 40.00
C LYS A 52 12.42 -24.18 39.45
N PRO A 53 13.13 -23.23 40.10
CA PRO A 53 13.16 -21.85 39.65
C PRO A 53 13.92 -21.70 38.33
N ALA A 54 13.50 -20.74 37.52
CA ALA A 54 14.22 -20.33 36.32
C ALA A 54 15.05 -19.08 36.60
N TYR A 55 16.19 -18.95 35.91
CA TYR A 55 17.15 -17.86 36.10
C TYR A 55 17.35 -17.06 34.81
N PRO A 56 16.58 -15.98 34.60
CA PRO A 56 16.92 -14.98 33.60
C PRO A 56 18.28 -14.34 33.91
N ILE A 57 19.24 -14.52 32.99
CA ILE A 57 20.58 -13.94 33.05
C ILE A 57 20.67 -12.87 31.97
N ARG A 58 21.18 -11.70 32.35
CA ARG A 58 21.41 -10.59 31.43
C ARG A 58 22.80 -10.01 31.64
N VAL A 59 23.60 -10.02 30.58
CA VAL A 59 24.91 -9.35 30.52
C VAL A 59 24.81 -8.18 29.57
N ARG A 60 24.97 -6.96 30.13
CA ARG A 60 25.02 -5.72 29.37
C ARG A 60 26.43 -5.17 29.35
N SER A 61 26.92 -4.79 28.18
CA SER A 61 28.27 -4.25 28.01
C SER A 61 28.18 -2.95 27.22
N GLN A 62 28.67 -1.85 27.78
CA GLN A 62 28.76 -0.56 27.10
C GLN A 62 30.09 -0.45 26.36
N TYR A 63 30.03 -0.02 25.11
CA TYR A 63 31.18 0.23 24.26
C TYR A 63 31.23 1.69 23.83
N GLU A 64 32.43 2.14 23.50
CA GLU A 64 32.72 3.43 22.91
C GLU A 64 33.66 3.22 21.73
N GLU A 65 33.30 3.83 20.60
CA GLU A 65 34.14 3.94 19.43
C GLU A 65 34.42 5.40 19.10
N ARG A 66 35.67 5.72 18.74
CA ARG A 66 36.09 7.09 18.43
C ARG A 66 36.79 7.21 17.09
N GLY A 67 36.11 7.81 16.11
CA GLY A 67 36.65 8.18 14.80
C GLY A 67 37.17 9.62 14.76
N ARG A 68 38.18 9.88 13.92
CA ARG A 68 38.71 11.24 13.65
C ARG A 68 38.25 11.69 12.28
N HIS A 69 37.67 12.89 12.20
CA HIS A 69 37.08 13.41 10.96
C HIS A 69 37.30 14.91 10.79
N GLU A 70 37.20 15.36 9.54
CA GLU A 70 37.19 16.77 9.14
C GLU A 70 35.76 17.25 8.92
N GLY A 71 35.48 18.47 9.36
CA GLY A 71 34.19 19.12 9.23
C GLY A 71 34.32 20.61 8.95
N HIS A 72 33.20 21.22 8.58
CA HIS A 72 33.11 22.67 8.42
C HIS A 72 31.69 23.15 8.73
N GLU A 73 31.61 24.40 9.20
CA GLU A 73 30.34 25.11 9.40
C GLU A 73 30.44 26.57 8.89
N PRO A 74 29.32 27.24 8.58
CA PRO A 74 29.33 28.65 8.21
C PRO A 74 30.04 29.50 9.27
N TYR A 75 30.98 30.35 8.85
CA TYR A 75 31.62 31.29 9.77
C TYR A 75 30.72 32.51 9.98
N THR A 76 30.07 32.58 11.14
CA THR A 76 29.14 33.65 11.54
C THR A 76 29.75 34.62 12.57
N GLY A 77 31.02 34.44 12.93
CA GLY A 77 31.71 35.22 13.95
C GLY A 77 32.09 34.41 15.20
N GLN A 78 32.11 33.07 15.10
CA GLN A 78 32.60 32.19 16.17
C GLN A 78 34.01 32.60 16.62
N ASN A 79 34.30 32.43 17.92
CA ASN A 79 35.64 32.61 18.44
C ASN A 79 36.55 31.46 18.01
N ILE A 80 37.66 31.77 17.33
CA ILE A 80 38.61 30.78 16.81
C ILE A 80 39.83 30.71 17.73
N PRO A 81 40.06 29.58 18.42
CA PRO A 81 41.27 29.42 19.23
C PRO A 81 42.53 29.42 18.36
N THR A 82 43.69 29.70 18.95
CA THR A 82 44.97 29.59 18.26
C THR A 82 45.16 28.18 17.69
N ARG A 83 45.40 28.09 16.38
CA ARG A 83 45.55 26.81 15.70
C ARG A 83 46.86 26.14 16.11
N THR A 84 46.74 24.95 16.69
CA THR A 84 47.86 24.08 17.10
C THR A 84 47.84 22.75 16.34
N LEU A 85 46.71 22.37 15.75
CA LEU A 85 46.52 21.13 14.99
C LEU A 85 46.30 21.43 13.51
N PHE A 86 47.11 20.82 12.65
CA PHE A 86 47.13 21.08 11.21
C PHE A 86 46.70 19.87 10.38
N LYS A 87 46.86 18.65 10.91
CA LYS A 87 46.48 17.39 10.26
C LYS A 87 45.71 16.48 11.24
N LEU A 88 44.86 15.59 10.71
CA LEU A 88 44.14 14.58 11.51
C LEU A 88 45.07 13.63 12.29
N THR A 89 46.32 13.48 11.84
CA THR A 89 47.34 12.65 12.49
C THR A 89 47.99 13.33 13.71
N ASP A 90 47.76 14.62 13.92
CA ASP A 90 48.43 15.39 14.99
C ASP A 90 47.85 15.08 16.38
N PHE A 91 46.75 14.33 16.47
CA PHE A 91 46.13 13.92 17.73
C PHE A 91 45.57 12.49 17.66
N ASN A 92 45.52 11.83 18.82
CA ASN A 92 44.76 10.60 19.02
C ASN A 92 43.35 10.95 19.53
N SER A 93 42.32 10.23 19.09
CA SER A 93 40.94 10.46 19.54
C SER A 93 40.72 10.16 21.03
N TRP A 94 41.57 9.31 21.63
CA TRP A 94 41.53 8.97 23.04
C TRP A 94 42.21 10.00 23.96
N ASP A 95 43.11 10.83 23.42
CA ASP A 95 43.75 11.92 24.18
C ASP A 95 42.78 13.10 24.43
N ILE A 96 41.69 13.16 23.66
CA ILE A 96 40.64 14.17 23.81
C ILE A 96 39.73 13.79 24.98
N GLY A 97 39.72 14.62 26.03
CA GLY A 97 38.82 14.46 27.18
C GLY A 97 37.36 14.65 26.78
N LEU A 98 36.58 13.57 26.83
CA LEU A 98 35.14 13.56 26.54
C LEU A 98 34.32 13.21 27.80
N PRO A 99 33.03 13.56 27.87
CA PRO A 99 32.19 13.25 29.03
C PRO A 99 32.13 11.75 29.33
N GLU A 100 32.26 11.38 30.60
CA GLU A 100 32.16 9.98 31.06
C GLU A 100 30.79 9.35 30.74
N VAL A 101 30.81 8.05 30.42
CA VAL A 101 29.60 7.26 30.17
C VAL A 101 29.23 6.51 31.46
N LYS A 102 28.13 6.91 32.09
CA LYS A 102 27.67 6.36 33.39
C LYS A 102 26.47 5.41 33.29
N GLN A 103 25.83 5.37 32.13
CA GLN A 103 24.60 4.61 31.88
C GLN A 103 24.65 4.00 30.48
N PHE A 104 23.91 2.91 30.29
CA PHE A 104 23.77 2.28 28.98
C PHE A 104 23.12 3.25 28.01
N THR A 105 23.82 3.57 26.93
CA THR A 105 23.35 4.55 25.95
C THR A 105 23.82 4.17 24.55
N ASP A 106 22.95 4.43 23.59
CA ASP A 106 23.24 4.33 22.17
C ASP A 106 23.09 5.73 21.57
N ASN A 107 24.21 6.33 21.16
CA ASN A 107 24.20 7.62 20.49
C ASN A 107 25.48 7.87 19.70
N THR A 108 25.41 8.84 18.80
CA THR A 108 26.56 9.39 18.09
C THR A 108 26.67 10.87 18.39
N THR A 109 27.84 11.33 18.84
CA THR A 109 28.09 12.75 19.12
C THR A 109 29.42 13.20 18.50
N ASN A 110 29.41 14.35 17.86
CA ASN A 110 30.62 14.96 17.29
C ASN A 110 31.18 16.01 18.25
N TYR A 111 32.44 15.87 18.63
CA TYR A 111 33.14 16.81 19.50
C TYR A 111 34.23 17.53 18.72
N ILE A 112 34.10 18.85 18.56
CA ILE A 112 35.11 19.68 17.91
C ILE A 112 36.40 19.64 18.71
N VAL A 113 37.52 19.38 18.05
CA VAL A 113 38.84 19.36 18.67
C VAL A 113 39.38 20.78 18.71
N SER A 114 39.53 21.34 19.92
CA SER A 114 40.06 22.69 20.11
C SER A 114 41.49 22.82 19.58
N GLY A 115 41.77 23.95 18.91
CA GLY A 115 43.06 24.21 18.26
C GLY A 115 43.17 23.67 16.83
N SER A 116 42.14 23.01 16.30
CA SER A 116 42.08 22.59 14.89
C SER A 116 41.36 23.60 13.98
N GLN A 117 40.63 24.54 14.58
CA GLN A 117 39.75 25.45 13.86
C GLN A 117 40.55 26.45 13.02
N HIS A 118 40.08 26.70 11.80
CA HIS A 118 40.60 27.75 10.93
C HIS A 118 39.53 28.20 9.94
N ILE A 119 39.69 29.41 9.40
CA ILE A 119 38.70 29.99 8.49
C ILE A 119 39.24 30.00 7.07
N GLU A 120 38.46 29.45 6.15
CA GLU A 120 38.74 29.51 4.73
C GLU A 120 37.55 30.09 3.96
N ASN A 121 37.81 30.48 2.72
CA ASN A 121 36.74 30.88 1.81
C ASN A 121 35.86 29.66 1.51
N CYS A 122 34.53 29.87 1.46
CA CYS A 122 33.62 28.79 1.11
C CYS A 122 33.96 28.24 -0.29
N HIS A 123 34.41 26.98 -0.33
CA HIS A 123 34.83 26.32 -1.56
C HIS A 123 33.69 26.18 -2.58
N HIS A 124 32.43 26.09 -2.13
CA HIS A 124 31.27 25.96 -3.01
C HIS A 124 30.96 27.26 -3.77
N CYS A 125 30.96 28.42 -3.09
CA CYS A 125 30.64 29.70 -3.73
C CYS A 125 31.85 30.57 -4.06
N GLY A 126 33.07 30.16 -3.68
CA GLY A 126 34.28 30.95 -3.83
C GLY A 126 34.18 32.30 -3.12
N ALA A 127 33.72 32.30 -1.86
CA ALA A 127 33.46 33.50 -1.05
C ALA A 127 32.40 34.49 -1.59
N LYS A 128 31.55 34.09 -2.54
CA LYS A 128 30.47 34.96 -3.04
C LYS A 128 29.27 35.05 -2.10
N GLY A 129 29.03 34.03 -1.27
CA GLY A 129 27.83 33.89 -0.43
C GLY A 129 26.58 33.44 -1.20
N TRP A 130 26.66 33.35 -2.53
CA TRP A 130 25.57 32.92 -3.41
C TRP A 130 26.10 32.06 -4.55
N ILE A 131 25.20 31.26 -5.12
CA ILE A 131 25.43 30.50 -6.36
C ILE A 131 24.48 31.02 -7.45
N THR A 132 24.91 30.90 -8.70
CA THR A 132 24.06 31.27 -9.85
C THR A 132 22.79 30.44 -9.83
N CYS A 133 21.62 31.08 -9.95
CA CYS A 133 20.34 30.37 -9.96
C CYS A 133 20.30 29.39 -11.14
N ILE A 134 20.23 28.08 -10.86
CA ILE A 134 20.25 27.02 -11.87
C ILE A 134 19.05 27.13 -12.83
N ARG A 135 17.87 27.53 -12.33
CA ARG A 135 16.64 27.60 -13.13
C ARG A 135 16.67 28.67 -14.22
N CYS A 136 17.36 29.78 -13.99
CA CYS A 136 17.47 30.87 -14.99
C CYS A 136 18.90 31.07 -15.50
N SER A 137 19.86 30.29 -15.01
CA SER A 137 21.30 30.44 -15.26
C SER A 137 21.80 31.88 -15.08
N GLY A 138 21.24 32.61 -14.11
CA GLY A 138 21.56 34.01 -13.85
C GLY A 138 20.81 35.04 -14.70
N ALA A 139 19.99 34.61 -15.67
CA ALA A 139 19.24 35.50 -16.56
C ALA A 139 18.08 36.25 -15.87
N LYS A 140 17.74 35.90 -14.62
CA LYS A 140 16.66 36.51 -13.80
C LYS A 140 15.24 36.28 -14.32
N ILE A 141 15.09 35.87 -15.57
CA ILE A 141 13.82 35.58 -16.24
C ILE A 141 13.84 34.15 -16.78
N VAL A 142 12.66 33.55 -16.90
CA VAL A 142 12.44 32.25 -17.53
C VAL A 142 11.29 32.33 -18.52
N THR A 143 11.26 31.41 -19.48
CA THR A 143 10.15 31.28 -20.42
C THR A 143 8.85 31.02 -19.65
N CYS A 144 7.79 31.75 -20.01
CA CYS A 144 6.48 31.56 -19.41
C CYS A 144 5.94 30.19 -19.81
N THR A 145 5.81 29.28 -18.84
CA THR A 145 5.33 27.92 -19.07
C THR A 145 3.85 27.91 -19.47
N SER A 146 3.03 28.84 -18.97
CA SER A 146 1.60 28.92 -19.29
C SER A 146 1.32 29.10 -20.78
N CYS A 147 2.21 29.79 -21.51
CA CYS A 147 2.06 30.03 -22.95
C CYS A 147 3.23 29.51 -23.78
N ALA A 148 4.14 28.73 -23.17
CA ALA A 148 5.38 28.26 -23.79
C ALA A 148 6.19 29.36 -24.53
N GLY A 149 6.17 30.58 -23.99
CA GLY A 149 6.86 31.72 -24.62
C GLY A 149 6.07 32.49 -25.68
N ALA A 150 4.89 32.03 -26.08
CA ALA A 150 4.12 32.65 -27.16
C ALA A 150 3.49 34.01 -26.80
N GLY A 151 3.45 34.38 -25.51
CA GLY A 151 2.80 35.61 -25.03
C GLY A 151 1.26 35.60 -25.16
N SER A 152 0.69 34.60 -25.81
CA SER A 152 -0.74 34.48 -26.09
C SER A 152 -1.21 33.04 -25.90
N LEU A 153 -2.50 32.89 -25.59
CA LEU A 153 -3.19 31.62 -25.45
C LEU A 153 -4.29 31.54 -26.51
N ARG A 154 -4.62 30.32 -26.94
CA ARG A 154 -5.76 30.08 -27.84
C ARG A 154 -7.04 30.54 -27.14
N CYS A 155 -7.84 31.36 -27.80
CA CYS A 155 -9.11 31.84 -27.24
C CYS A 155 -10.07 30.66 -27.07
N THR A 156 -10.44 30.33 -25.84
CA THR A 156 -11.36 29.24 -25.53
C THR A 156 -12.79 29.56 -25.98
N SER A 157 -13.21 30.82 -25.88
CA SER A 157 -14.58 31.28 -26.23
C SER A 157 -14.97 31.06 -27.70
N CYS A 158 -14.00 30.92 -28.60
CA CYS A 158 -14.24 30.57 -30.01
C CYS A 158 -13.44 29.34 -30.45
N GLY A 159 -12.78 28.65 -29.52
CA GLY A 159 -11.83 27.59 -29.85
C GLY A 159 -10.75 28.05 -30.84
N GLY A 160 -10.32 29.32 -30.80
CA GLY A 160 -9.27 29.86 -31.67
C GLY A 160 -9.69 30.27 -33.09
N SER A 161 -10.96 30.16 -33.46
CA SER A 161 -11.45 30.54 -34.80
C SER A 161 -11.58 32.05 -35.02
N GLY A 162 -11.51 32.85 -33.95
CA GLY A 162 -11.82 34.29 -34.00
C GLY A 162 -13.32 34.62 -34.15
N SER A 163 -14.18 33.62 -34.34
CA SER A 163 -15.60 33.84 -34.63
C SER A 163 -16.51 32.71 -34.11
N ASN A 164 -17.69 33.08 -33.65
CA ASN A 164 -18.72 32.15 -33.20
C ASN A 164 -19.84 32.07 -34.25
N SER A 165 -20.45 30.89 -34.39
CA SER A 165 -21.61 30.72 -35.29
C SER A 165 -22.75 31.65 -34.86
N CYS A 166 -23.40 32.27 -35.84
CA CYS A 166 -24.54 33.14 -35.58
C CYS A 166 -25.73 32.30 -35.11
N SER A 167 -26.12 32.46 -33.85
CA SER A 167 -27.28 31.77 -33.27
C SER A 167 -28.58 32.11 -33.99
N SER A 168 -28.74 33.35 -34.44
CA SER A 168 -29.95 33.84 -35.10
C SER A 168 -30.29 33.14 -36.42
N CYS A 169 -29.31 32.54 -37.11
CA CYS A 169 -29.52 31.73 -38.32
C CYS A 169 -28.96 30.30 -38.20
N GLY A 170 -28.53 29.89 -37.01
CA GLY A 170 -27.86 28.61 -36.79
C GLY A 170 -26.60 28.41 -37.65
N GLY A 171 -25.89 29.50 -37.98
CA GLY A 171 -24.68 29.45 -38.82
C GLY A 171 -24.92 29.48 -40.33
N ARG A 172 -26.17 29.48 -40.81
CA ARG A 172 -26.49 29.39 -42.24
C ARG A 172 -26.32 30.70 -43.02
N GLY A 173 -26.26 31.83 -42.33
CA GLY A 173 -26.23 33.14 -42.95
C GLY A 173 -27.58 33.60 -43.53
N SER A 174 -28.60 32.75 -43.58
CA SER A 174 -29.93 33.07 -44.10
C SER A 174 -31.06 32.39 -43.30
N LYS A 175 -32.29 32.89 -43.47
CA LYS A 175 -33.53 32.32 -42.92
C LYS A 175 -34.50 32.01 -44.07
N SER A 176 -35.04 30.80 -44.08
CA SER A 176 -36.00 30.33 -45.09
C SER A 176 -37.44 30.61 -44.66
N ARG A 177 -38.28 31.12 -45.56
CA ARG A 177 -39.75 31.20 -45.37
C ARG A 177 -40.50 30.72 -46.62
N GLN A 178 -41.70 30.16 -46.42
CA GLN A 178 -42.59 29.72 -47.50
C GLN A 178 -43.49 30.89 -47.95
N ILE A 179 -43.62 31.07 -49.25
CA ILE A 179 -44.57 32.00 -49.86
C ILE A 179 -45.48 31.23 -50.83
N SER A 180 -46.78 31.57 -50.86
CA SER A 180 -47.74 30.94 -51.76
C SER A 180 -47.85 31.69 -53.09
N ARG A 181 -47.95 30.96 -54.20
CA ARG A 181 -48.15 31.47 -55.55
C ARG A 181 -49.31 30.70 -56.21
N SER A 182 -50.25 31.43 -56.80
CA SER A 182 -51.46 30.85 -57.41
C SER A 182 -51.38 30.92 -58.93
N GLU A 183 -51.73 29.83 -59.61
CA GLU A 183 -51.74 29.71 -61.08
C GLU A 183 -53.04 29.04 -61.56
N GLN A 184 -53.57 29.43 -62.73
CA GLN A 184 -54.80 28.87 -63.29
C GLN A 184 -54.49 27.71 -64.25
N VAL A 185 -55.13 26.56 -64.06
CA VAL A 185 -54.93 25.34 -64.85
C VAL A 185 -56.26 24.95 -65.52
N TRP A 186 -56.24 24.71 -66.83
CA TRP A 186 -57.43 24.34 -67.60
C TRP A 186 -57.74 22.84 -67.47
N VAL A 187 -59.00 22.48 -67.22
CA VAL A 187 -59.46 21.09 -67.02
C VAL A 187 -60.55 20.74 -68.06
N PRO A 188 -60.33 19.75 -68.96
CA PRO A 188 -61.33 19.31 -69.94
C PRO A 188 -62.42 18.42 -69.32
N GLN A 189 -63.64 18.49 -69.86
CA GLN A 189 -64.82 17.73 -69.40
C GLN A 189 -65.11 16.53 -70.34
N SER A 190 -65.37 15.33 -69.79
CA SER A 190 -65.55 14.11 -70.59
C SER A 190 -67.00 13.88 -71.00
N GLY A 191 -67.25 13.72 -72.31
CA GLY A 191 -68.47 13.08 -72.83
C GLY A 191 -69.60 14.00 -73.31
N SER A 192 -69.29 15.06 -74.06
CA SER A 192 -70.11 15.64 -75.14
C SER A 192 -69.37 16.86 -75.71
N SER A 193 -69.55 17.12 -77.00
CA SER A 193 -68.73 17.99 -77.84
C SER A 193 -68.44 19.39 -77.26
N GLY A 194 -67.23 19.62 -76.74
CA GLY A 194 -66.52 20.91 -76.76
C GLY A 194 -66.66 21.90 -75.58
N GLY A 195 -66.39 21.50 -74.33
CA GLY A 195 -66.27 22.44 -73.20
C GLY A 195 -65.30 22.01 -72.07
N GLY A 196 -64.68 22.97 -71.37
CA GLY A 196 -63.82 22.79 -70.19
C GLY A 196 -63.71 24.08 -69.34
N TYR A 197 -63.20 24.00 -68.09
CA TYR A 197 -63.14 25.13 -67.13
C TYR A 197 -61.73 25.32 -66.52
N TYR A 198 -61.41 26.54 -66.03
CA TYR A 198 -60.15 26.84 -65.35
C TYR A 198 -60.26 26.65 -63.83
N GLN A 199 -59.24 26.05 -63.21
CA GLN A 199 -59.11 25.84 -61.76
C GLN A 199 -57.83 26.49 -61.24
N THR A 200 -57.91 27.26 -60.14
CA THR A 200 -56.72 27.83 -59.50
C THR A 200 -56.01 26.77 -58.66
N LYS A 201 -54.72 26.56 -58.93
CA LYS A 201 -53.81 25.73 -58.15
C LYS A 201 -52.81 26.62 -57.41
N THR A 202 -52.77 26.52 -56.09
CA THR A 202 -51.79 27.23 -55.25
C THR A 202 -50.59 26.33 -54.99
N THR A 203 -49.38 26.83 -55.23
CA THR A 203 -48.10 26.17 -54.91
C THR A 203 -47.31 27.01 -53.90
N TYR A 204 -46.52 26.35 -53.06
CA TYR A 204 -45.68 27.02 -52.06
C TYR A 204 -44.20 26.95 -52.48
N GLN A 205 -43.50 28.09 -52.45
CA GLN A 205 -42.08 28.20 -52.75
C GLN A 205 -41.32 28.68 -51.52
N THR A 206 -40.16 28.06 -51.24
CA THR A 206 -39.25 28.54 -50.18
C THR A 206 -38.37 29.65 -50.71
N VAL A 207 -38.33 30.80 -50.04
CA VAL A 207 -37.38 31.89 -50.28
C VAL A 207 -36.44 32.06 -49.10
N ASN A 208 -35.16 32.31 -49.38
CA ASN A 208 -34.11 32.51 -48.37
C ASN A 208 -33.74 33.99 -48.28
N GLU A 209 -33.84 34.57 -47.09
CA GLU A 209 -33.45 35.96 -46.81
C GLU A 209 -32.17 36.00 -45.97
N SER A 210 -31.28 36.93 -46.29
CA SER A 210 -30.01 37.11 -45.59
C SER A 210 -30.24 37.46 -44.12
N CYS A 211 -29.50 36.81 -43.21
CA CYS A 211 -29.62 37.03 -41.79
C CYS A 211 -28.98 38.37 -41.40
N SER A 212 -29.81 39.32 -40.95
CA SER A 212 -29.38 40.66 -40.53
C SER A 212 -28.39 40.65 -39.35
N SER A 213 -28.55 39.72 -38.39
CA SER A 213 -27.70 39.63 -37.19
C SER A 213 -26.24 39.26 -37.46
N CYS A 214 -25.93 38.71 -38.64
CA CYS A 214 -24.57 38.42 -39.09
C CYS A 214 -24.25 38.98 -40.48
N GLY A 215 -25.11 39.84 -41.03
CA GLY A 215 -24.96 40.40 -42.38
C GLY A 215 -24.78 39.33 -43.47
N GLY A 216 -25.44 38.17 -43.35
CA GLY A 216 -25.31 37.07 -44.32
C GLY A 216 -24.13 36.11 -44.10
N SER A 217 -23.15 36.43 -43.24
CA SER A 217 -21.92 35.63 -43.09
C SER A 217 -22.07 34.31 -42.33
N GLY A 218 -23.18 34.14 -41.59
CA GLY A 218 -23.39 33.00 -40.70
C GLY A 218 -22.50 33.00 -39.44
N ARG A 219 -21.59 33.96 -39.25
CA ARG A 219 -20.68 34.04 -38.12
C ARG A 219 -20.67 35.43 -37.49
N ARG A 220 -20.26 35.51 -36.23
CA ARG A 220 -20.04 36.78 -35.52
C ARG A 220 -18.65 36.78 -34.91
N THR A 221 -17.97 37.92 -34.99
CA THR A 221 -16.66 38.12 -34.37
C THR A 221 -16.72 37.76 -32.89
N CYS A 222 -15.76 36.97 -32.42
CA CYS A 222 -15.71 36.55 -31.03
C CYS A 222 -15.34 37.76 -30.15
N GLY A 223 -16.24 38.17 -29.26
CA GLY A 223 -16.00 39.29 -28.34
C GLY A 223 -14.81 39.06 -27.40
N GLY A 224 -14.59 37.81 -26.96
CA GLY A 224 -13.51 37.46 -26.03
C GLY A 224 -12.09 37.61 -26.60
N CYS A 225 -11.91 37.62 -27.93
CA CYS A 225 -10.60 37.81 -28.57
C CYS A 225 -10.59 38.92 -29.63
N GLY A 226 -11.70 39.64 -29.79
CA GLY A 226 -11.84 40.68 -30.82
C GLY A 226 -11.64 40.20 -32.26
N GLY A 227 -11.78 38.89 -32.53
CA GLY A 227 -11.55 38.32 -33.87
C GLY A 227 -10.21 37.65 -34.09
N SER A 228 -9.23 37.83 -33.18
CA SER A 228 -7.86 37.33 -33.38
C SER A 228 -7.68 35.82 -33.17
N GLY A 229 -8.65 35.16 -32.52
CA GLY A 229 -8.55 33.76 -32.11
C GLY A 229 -7.56 33.52 -30.96
N LYS A 230 -6.93 34.56 -30.42
CA LYS A 230 -5.94 34.48 -29.33
C LYS A 230 -6.28 35.49 -28.24
N VAL A 231 -5.92 35.18 -27.00
CA VAL A 231 -6.00 36.10 -25.87
C VAL A 231 -4.62 36.27 -25.26
N THR A 232 -4.32 37.47 -24.77
CA THR A 232 -3.03 37.75 -24.12
C THR A 232 -2.84 36.83 -22.92
N CYS A 233 -1.67 36.20 -22.81
CA CYS A 233 -1.37 35.36 -21.65
C CYS A 233 -1.25 36.24 -20.40
N HIS A 234 -2.17 36.09 -19.46
CA HIS A 234 -2.17 36.88 -18.22
C HIS A 234 -0.94 36.62 -17.35
N THR A 235 -0.41 35.39 -17.30
CA THR A 235 0.76 35.03 -16.48
C THR A 235 2.03 35.82 -16.85
N CYS A 236 2.23 36.15 -18.13
CA CYS A 236 3.38 36.94 -18.59
C CYS A 236 3.00 38.33 -19.11
N SER A 237 1.71 38.68 -19.06
CA SER A 237 1.14 39.91 -19.61
C SER A 237 1.57 40.14 -21.07
N GLY A 238 1.58 39.08 -21.89
CA GLY A 238 1.97 39.18 -23.30
C GLY A 238 3.47 39.03 -23.60
N ARG A 239 4.35 39.07 -22.60
CA ARG A 239 5.81 39.13 -22.82
C ARG A 239 6.45 37.79 -23.18
N GLY A 240 5.75 36.67 -22.99
CA GLY A 240 6.30 35.32 -23.17
C GLY A 240 7.35 34.90 -22.13
N LYS A 241 7.79 35.81 -21.26
CA LYS A 241 8.77 35.56 -20.18
C LYS A 241 8.21 36.04 -18.85
N ILE A 242 8.60 35.36 -17.77
CA ILE A 242 8.29 35.74 -16.39
C ILE A 242 9.56 35.87 -15.58
N THR A 243 9.50 36.66 -14.50
CA THR A 243 10.55 36.69 -13.48
C THR A 243 10.78 35.27 -12.96
N CYS A 244 12.04 34.85 -12.87
CA CYS A 244 12.39 33.53 -12.38
C CYS A 244 11.86 33.36 -10.95
N PRO A 245 10.92 32.42 -10.71
CA PRO A 245 10.30 32.29 -9.40
C PRO A 245 11.22 31.62 -8.37
N MET A 246 12.26 30.88 -8.81
CA MET A 246 13.20 30.22 -7.91
C MET A 246 14.13 31.22 -7.20
N CYS A 247 14.48 32.32 -7.87
CA CYS A 247 15.37 33.35 -7.31
C CYS A 247 14.66 34.70 -7.20
N SER A 248 13.36 34.76 -7.43
CA SER A 248 12.56 36.00 -7.46
C SER A 248 13.20 37.14 -8.26
N GLY A 249 13.84 36.81 -9.38
CA GLY A 249 14.51 37.80 -10.24
C GLY A 249 15.90 38.27 -9.81
N SER A 250 16.48 37.74 -8.72
CA SER A 250 17.86 38.08 -8.32
C SER A 250 18.92 37.50 -9.27
N GLY A 251 18.61 36.37 -9.92
CA GLY A 251 19.55 35.56 -10.71
C GLY A 251 20.49 34.71 -9.84
N ARG A 252 20.33 34.76 -8.51
CA ARG A 252 21.27 34.22 -7.52
C ARG A 252 20.49 33.55 -6.39
N ASN A 253 20.97 32.40 -5.93
CA ASN A 253 20.44 31.73 -4.74
C ASN A 253 21.50 31.78 -3.63
N THR A 254 21.10 31.98 -2.38
CA THR A 254 22.02 31.90 -1.24
C THR A 254 22.77 30.57 -1.27
N CYS A 255 24.09 30.61 -1.05
CA CYS A 255 24.91 29.41 -1.08
C CYS A 255 24.46 28.47 0.07
N PRO A 256 24.10 27.21 -0.20
CA PRO A 256 23.60 26.32 0.85
C PRO A 256 24.70 25.92 1.85
N THR A 257 25.97 25.86 1.42
CA THR A 257 27.10 25.44 2.27
C THR A 257 27.49 26.48 3.30
N CYS A 258 27.62 27.76 2.91
CA CYS A 258 27.96 28.84 3.84
C CYS A 258 26.77 29.70 4.26
N GLN A 259 25.56 29.40 3.76
CA GLN A 259 24.33 30.11 4.09
C GLN A 259 24.39 31.63 3.90
N GLY A 260 25.23 32.11 2.96
CA GLY A 260 25.44 33.53 2.72
C GLY A 260 26.66 34.14 3.42
N HIS A 261 27.27 33.44 4.37
CA HIS A 261 28.39 33.96 5.19
C HIS A 261 29.74 34.00 4.49
N MET A 262 29.83 33.52 3.24
CA MET A 262 31.01 33.56 2.36
C MET A 262 32.21 32.72 2.83
N ARG A 263 32.44 32.56 4.13
CA ARG A 263 33.55 31.84 4.73
C ARG A 263 33.03 30.65 5.54
N LEU A 264 33.89 29.64 5.68
CA LEU A 264 33.64 28.44 6.46
C LEU A 264 34.69 28.34 7.56
N MET A 265 34.26 27.96 8.76
CA MET A 265 35.15 27.51 9.81
C MET A 265 35.37 26.01 9.63
N HIS A 266 36.56 25.63 9.19
CA HIS A 266 36.99 24.24 9.12
C HIS A 266 37.52 23.79 10.48
N HIS A 267 37.27 22.54 10.84
CA HIS A 267 37.69 21.97 12.12
C HIS A 267 37.85 20.45 12.03
N PHE A 268 38.65 19.89 12.94
CA PHE A 268 38.64 18.47 13.22
C PHE A 268 37.59 18.18 14.30
N TYR A 269 37.01 16.99 14.26
CA TYR A 269 36.15 16.51 15.32
C TYR A 269 36.38 15.02 15.59
N VAL A 270 36.17 14.64 16.84
CA VAL A 270 36.05 13.23 17.23
C VAL A 270 34.58 12.85 17.11
N LYS A 271 34.28 11.91 16.22
CA LYS A 271 32.98 11.24 16.17
C LYS A 271 33.00 10.14 17.21
N ARG A 272 32.25 10.32 18.30
CA ARG A 272 32.07 9.31 19.34
C ARG A 272 30.79 8.55 19.07
N GLU A 273 30.90 7.24 18.94
CA GLU A 273 29.78 6.31 18.84
C GLU A 273 29.72 5.48 20.11
N LEU A 274 28.63 5.62 20.85
CA LEU A 274 28.33 4.80 22.02
C LEU A 274 27.32 3.74 21.61
N SER A 275 27.58 2.50 21.97
CA SER A 275 26.67 1.38 21.75
C SER A 275 26.74 0.42 22.92
N TYR A 276 25.71 -0.38 23.13
CA TYR A 276 25.74 -1.42 24.16
C TYR A 276 25.13 -2.71 23.65
N THR A 277 25.69 -3.84 24.10
CA THR A 277 25.10 -5.16 23.86
C THR A 277 24.22 -5.53 25.04
N ASN A 278 23.08 -6.16 24.78
CA ASN A 278 22.21 -6.75 25.78
C ASN A 278 22.06 -8.25 25.50
N GLN A 279 22.95 -9.07 26.07
CA GLN A 279 22.88 -10.52 25.94
C GLN A 279 22.03 -11.06 27.08
N ALA A 280 20.94 -11.75 26.75
CA ALA A 280 20.04 -12.33 27.73
C ALA A 280 19.70 -13.78 27.37
N THR A 281 19.52 -14.59 28.40
CA THR A 281 18.96 -15.95 28.30
C THR A 281 18.26 -16.28 29.59
N CYS A 282 17.24 -17.14 29.51
CA CYS A 282 16.74 -17.83 30.68
C CYS A 282 17.49 -19.15 30.82
N VAL A 283 18.22 -19.34 31.92
CA VAL A 283 18.75 -20.65 32.25
C VAL A 283 17.73 -21.39 33.09
N ILE A 284 17.44 -22.58 32.62
CA ILE A 284 16.33 -23.40 33.04
C ILE A 284 16.82 -24.82 33.26
N HIS A 285 16.13 -25.56 34.12
CA HIS A 285 16.46 -26.97 34.36
C HIS A 285 16.31 -27.77 33.06
N GLY A 286 17.39 -28.45 32.63
CA GLY A 286 17.56 -28.94 31.25
C GLY A 286 16.52 -29.95 30.73
N GLU A 287 15.79 -30.63 31.61
CA GLU A 287 14.74 -31.61 31.22
C GLU A 287 13.32 -31.04 31.20
N VAL A 288 13.10 -29.84 31.77
CA VAL A 288 11.76 -29.35 32.13
C VAL A 288 11.09 -28.61 30.97
N TYR A 289 11.82 -27.72 30.31
CA TYR A 289 11.19 -26.69 29.47
C TYR A 289 11.13 -27.04 28.00
N ASP A 290 11.80 -28.11 27.55
CA ASP A 290 11.49 -28.73 26.25
C ASP A 290 10.02 -29.16 26.18
N ARG A 291 9.37 -29.39 27.33
CA ARG A 291 7.94 -29.74 27.44
C ARG A 291 7.02 -28.51 27.53
N PHE A 292 7.57 -27.32 27.78
CA PHE A 292 6.83 -26.08 27.99
C PHE A 292 7.42 -24.95 27.13
N PRO A 293 7.30 -25.05 25.79
CA PRO A 293 7.84 -24.04 24.89
C PRO A 293 7.24 -22.65 25.15
N GLN A 294 5.97 -22.58 25.57
CA GLN A 294 5.33 -21.32 25.99
C GLN A 294 6.13 -20.58 27.05
N PHE A 295 6.64 -21.29 28.06
CA PHE A 295 7.42 -20.67 29.12
C PHE A 295 8.71 -20.04 28.58
N LEU A 296 9.36 -20.72 27.64
CA LEU A 296 10.61 -20.27 27.04
C LEU A 296 10.43 -19.05 26.14
N ASP A 297 9.29 -18.94 25.48
CA ASP A 297 9.01 -17.82 24.60
C ASP A 297 8.53 -16.58 25.37
N GLU A 298 7.95 -16.77 26.56
CA GLU A 298 7.29 -15.71 27.33
C GLU A 298 8.00 -15.33 28.65
N TYR A 299 9.12 -15.97 29.01
CA TYR A 299 9.76 -15.81 30.33
C TYR A 299 10.06 -14.36 30.73
N GLU A 300 10.35 -13.48 29.76
CA GLU A 300 10.66 -12.07 30.03
C GLU A 300 9.45 -11.30 30.61
N SER A 301 8.24 -11.80 30.39
CA SER A 301 6.99 -11.21 30.91
C SER A 301 6.65 -11.67 32.32
N TYR A 302 7.29 -12.73 32.81
CA TYR A 302 6.93 -13.36 34.08
C TYR A 302 7.47 -12.58 35.27
N GLU A 303 6.73 -12.68 36.39
CA GLU A 303 7.16 -12.13 37.66
C GLU A 303 8.54 -12.69 38.04
N SER A 304 9.50 -11.80 38.18
CA SER A 304 10.88 -12.12 38.54
C SER A 304 11.46 -11.06 39.46
N TYR A 305 12.50 -11.44 40.21
CA TYR A 305 13.23 -10.50 41.08
C TYR A 305 14.73 -10.76 41.00
N ASN A 306 15.49 -9.67 41.14
CA ASN A 306 16.93 -9.71 41.02
C ASN A 306 17.57 -10.38 42.23
N VAL A 307 18.31 -11.47 42.00
CA VAL A 307 19.06 -12.19 43.04
C VAL A 307 20.53 -11.80 43.07
N LEU A 308 21.05 -11.28 41.95
CA LEU A 308 22.40 -10.75 41.81
C LEU A 308 22.44 -9.60 40.81
N ARG A 309 23.09 -8.50 41.20
CA ARG A 309 23.47 -7.41 40.31
C ARG A 309 24.93 -7.02 40.58
N VAL A 310 25.77 -7.13 39.56
CA VAL A 310 27.17 -6.72 39.63
C VAL A 310 27.46 -5.77 38.48
N ASN A 311 28.02 -4.61 38.78
CA ASN A 311 28.47 -3.63 37.78
C ASN A 311 29.94 -3.29 38.03
N LYS A 312 30.79 -3.48 37.01
CA LYS A 312 32.23 -3.19 37.06
C LYS A 312 32.71 -2.71 35.69
N PRO A 313 33.86 -2.02 35.59
CA PRO A 313 34.47 -1.68 34.30
C PRO A 313 34.68 -2.90 33.40
N LYS A 314 34.99 -4.04 34.00
CA LYS A 314 35.10 -5.34 33.33
C LYS A 314 34.78 -6.46 34.32
N LEU A 315 33.95 -7.43 33.94
CA LEU A 315 33.64 -8.61 34.76
C LEU A 315 34.47 -9.80 34.30
N GLU A 316 35.24 -10.41 35.20
CA GLU A 316 35.99 -11.64 34.89
C GLU A 316 35.07 -12.88 35.00
N THR A 317 35.48 -14.02 34.43
CA THR A 317 34.71 -15.28 34.56
C THR A 317 34.63 -15.76 36.00
N GLY A 318 33.64 -16.61 36.33
CA GLY A 318 33.44 -17.13 37.68
C GLY A 318 32.80 -16.12 38.64
N GLN A 319 31.86 -15.31 38.16
CA GLN A 319 31.12 -14.37 39.02
C GLN A 319 30.19 -15.08 40.03
N LEU A 320 29.84 -16.35 39.81
CA LEU A 320 29.01 -17.14 40.71
C LEU A 320 29.86 -18.19 41.45
N PRO A 321 29.37 -18.77 42.57
CA PRO A 321 30.10 -19.78 43.32
C PRO A 321 30.58 -20.94 42.44
N GLU A 322 31.75 -21.50 42.78
CA GLU A 322 32.32 -22.64 42.07
C GLU A 322 31.33 -23.82 42.00
N GLY A 323 31.21 -24.43 40.82
CA GLY A 323 30.26 -25.53 40.57
C GLY A 323 28.81 -25.09 40.30
N ASN A 324 28.49 -23.78 40.30
CA ASN A 324 27.15 -23.32 39.95
C ASN A 324 26.82 -23.57 38.47
N HIS A 325 25.65 -24.16 38.20
CA HIS A 325 25.18 -24.53 36.86
C HIS A 325 25.02 -23.34 35.89
N LEU A 326 24.83 -22.12 36.43
CA LEU A 326 24.69 -20.89 35.64
C LEU A 326 26.04 -20.37 35.09
N ASN A 327 27.18 -20.77 35.68
CA ASN A 327 28.50 -20.22 35.32
C ASN A 327 28.81 -20.39 33.82
N LYS A 328 28.50 -21.55 33.24
CA LYS A 328 28.74 -21.81 31.82
C LYS A 328 28.13 -20.73 30.91
N PHE A 329 26.91 -20.28 31.21
CA PHE A 329 26.18 -19.30 30.42
C PHE A 329 26.70 -17.88 30.64
N VAL A 330 26.93 -17.52 31.90
CA VAL A 330 27.51 -16.20 32.26
C VAL A 330 28.89 -16.05 31.62
N ASP A 331 29.76 -17.04 31.80
CA ASP A 331 31.15 -16.99 31.35
C ASP A 331 31.24 -16.95 29.82
N GLU A 332 30.34 -17.64 29.10
CA GLU A 332 30.25 -17.56 27.64
C GLU A 332 29.96 -16.13 27.16
N TYR A 333 29.01 -15.44 27.79
CA TYR A 333 28.67 -14.04 27.46
C TYR A 333 29.81 -13.08 27.79
N LEU A 334 30.47 -13.26 28.93
CA LEU A 334 31.63 -12.46 29.31
C LEU A 334 32.80 -12.65 28.31
N VAL A 335 33.12 -13.89 27.95
CA VAL A 335 34.17 -14.19 26.96
C VAL A 335 33.84 -13.58 25.60
N LYS A 336 32.58 -13.65 25.16
CA LYS A 336 32.14 -13.05 23.89
C LYS A 336 32.27 -11.52 23.91
N ALA A 337 31.87 -10.88 25.00
CA ALA A 337 31.98 -9.43 25.16
C ALA A 337 33.43 -8.94 25.15
N HIS A 338 34.36 -9.71 25.74
CA HIS A 338 35.78 -9.35 25.78
C HIS A 338 36.51 -9.46 24.43
N LYS A 339 35.98 -10.21 23.46
CA LYS A 339 36.59 -10.36 22.13
C LYS A 339 36.45 -9.14 21.22
N ALA A 340 35.65 -8.13 21.59
CA ALA A 340 35.31 -6.99 20.73
C ALA A 340 36.34 -5.85 20.71
N LYS A 341 37.44 -5.93 21.48
CA LYS A 341 38.39 -4.81 21.65
C LYS A 341 39.24 -4.56 20.39
N THR A 342 39.26 -3.32 19.91
CA THR A 342 40.19 -2.82 18.87
C THR A 342 40.80 -1.49 19.31
N ASP A 343 41.74 -0.92 18.53
CA ASP A 343 42.40 0.36 18.86
C ASP A 343 41.43 1.57 18.89
N ILE A 344 40.29 1.45 18.19
CA ILE A 344 39.27 2.49 18.11
C ILE A 344 38.01 2.14 18.89
N HIS A 345 37.90 0.93 19.45
CA HIS A 345 36.70 0.40 20.10
C HIS A 345 37.03 -0.19 21.48
N THR A 346 36.48 0.40 22.54
CA THR A 346 36.75 0.00 23.92
C THR A 346 35.47 -0.20 24.73
N MET A 347 35.45 -1.26 25.54
CA MET A 347 34.41 -1.45 26.55
C MET A 347 34.61 -0.48 27.73
N GLN A 348 33.55 0.18 28.17
CA GLN A 348 33.56 1.15 29.25
C GLN A 348 33.21 0.53 30.60
N PHE A 349 32.10 -0.21 30.64
CA PHE A 349 31.65 -0.95 31.81
C PHE A 349 30.70 -2.08 31.40
N GLN A 350 30.50 -3.00 32.34
CA GLN A 350 29.68 -4.18 32.17
C GLN A 350 28.82 -4.44 33.40
N GLN A 351 27.59 -4.88 33.17
CA GLN A 351 26.64 -5.25 34.20
C GLN A 351 26.13 -6.67 33.97
N LEU A 352 26.21 -7.50 35.02
CA LEU A 352 25.55 -8.80 35.11
C LEU A 352 24.33 -8.65 36.04
N ASP A 353 23.16 -8.98 35.50
CA ASP A 353 21.93 -9.18 36.26
C ASP A 353 21.57 -10.66 36.20
N VAL A 354 21.32 -11.27 37.36
CA VAL A 354 20.67 -12.59 37.46
C VAL A 354 19.38 -12.39 38.24
N ASP A 355 18.28 -12.65 37.56
CA ASP A 355 16.95 -12.62 38.13
C ASP A 355 16.50 -14.06 38.43
N ARG A 356 15.48 -14.22 39.27
CA ARG A 356 14.83 -15.51 39.58
C ARG A 356 13.35 -15.42 39.29
N ILE A 357 12.84 -16.36 38.52
CA ILE A 357 11.41 -16.66 38.38
C ILE A 357 11.14 -17.87 39.27
N ASP A 358 10.27 -17.72 40.26
CA ASP A 358 9.83 -18.86 41.04
C ASP A 358 8.87 -19.71 40.19
N SER A 359 9.20 -20.99 40.04
CA SER A 359 8.39 -21.93 39.26
C SER A 359 8.35 -23.32 39.88
N TRP A 360 7.25 -24.02 39.64
CA TRP A 360 6.97 -25.36 40.15
C TRP A 360 6.45 -26.28 39.05
N GLU A 361 6.85 -27.55 39.11
CA GLU A 361 6.28 -28.62 38.30
C GLU A 361 5.32 -29.46 39.13
N LEU A 362 4.07 -29.53 38.68
CA LEU A 362 3.09 -30.47 39.21
C LEU A 362 3.04 -31.71 38.32
N HIS A 363 3.44 -32.85 38.86
CA HIS A 363 3.20 -34.16 38.26
C HIS A 363 1.87 -34.71 38.77
N TYR A 364 0.96 -35.06 37.88
CA TYR A 364 -0.37 -35.53 38.25
C TYR A 364 -0.88 -36.59 37.27
N SER A 365 -1.77 -37.45 37.75
CA SER A 365 -2.49 -38.42 36.91
C SER A 365 -3.96 -38.02 36.76
N PHE A 366 -4.51 -38.25 35.58
CA PHE A 366 -5.93 -38.10 35.30
C PHE A 366 -6.39 -39.22 34.36
N LYS A 367 -7.46 -39.94 34.73
CA LYS A 367 -8.01 -41.06 33.95
C LYS A 367 -6.97 -42.10 33.51
N GLY A 368 -6.00 -42.39 34.38
CA GLY A 368 -4.97 -43.41 34.14
C GLY A 368 -3.81 -42.98 33.25
N LYS A 369 -3.73 -41.70 32.88
CA LYS A 369 -2.58 -41.09 32.19
C LYS A 369 -1.87 -40.09 33.09
N ASP A 370 -0.57 -39.94 32.89
CA ASP A 370 0.28 -39.00 33.62
C ASP A 370 0.52 -37.73 32.81
N TYR A 371 0.53 -36.61 33.51
CA TYR A 371 0.66 -35.27 32.98
C TYR A 371 1.60 -34.44 33.86
N VAL A 372 2.16 -33.38 33.27
CA VAL A 372 2.94 -32.38 33.99
C VAL A 372 2.38 -31.01 33.65
N MET A 373 2.30 -30.14 34.63
CA MET A 373 1.86 -28.75 34.48
C MET A 373 2.81 -27.84 35.24
N LEU A 374 3.14 -26.70 34.66
CA LEU A 374 4.05 -25.75 35.25
C LEU A 374 3.28 -24.58 35.87
N PHE A 375 3.77 -24.10 37.01
CA PHE A 375 3.28 -22.92 37.71
C PHE A 375 4.41 -21.92 37.88
N HIS A 376 4.14 -20.61 37.80
CA HIS A 376 5.15 -19.58 38.02
C HIS A 376 4.62 -18.33 38.74
N GLY A 377 5.54 -17.58 39.34
CA GLY A 377 5.25 -16.34 40.05
C GLY A 377 4.52 -16.53 41.38
N SER A 378 4.30 -15.43 42.09
CA SER A 378 3.67 -15.42 43.42
C SER A 378 2.18 -15.81 43.40
N THR A 379 1.54 -15.71 42.23
CA THR A 379 0.13 -16.05 42.02
C THR A 379 -0.07 -17.44 41.40
N TYR A 380 1.02 -18.18 41.16
CA TYR A 380 1.02 -19.51 40.55
C TYR A 380 0.30 -19.52 39.19
N GLU A 381 0.68 -18.64 38.27
CA GLU A 381 0.15 -18.66 36.90
C GLU A 381 0.51 -19.96 36.19
N ILE A 382 -0.38 -20.46 35.33
CA ILE A 382 -0.29 -21.80 34.75
C ILE A 382 0.30 -21.74 33.35
N VAL A 383 1.29 -22.59 33.10
CA VAL A 383 1.68 -23.04 31.76
C VAL A 383 1.26 -24.50 31.63
N PRO A 384 0.17 -24.79 30.88
CA PRO A 384 -0.54 -26.06 30.99
C PRO A 384 0.19 -27.25 30.37
N GLY A 385 1.06 -27.02 29.39
CA GLY A 385 1.73 -28.10 28.66
C GLY A 385 0.76 -29.02 27.94
N LEU A 386 1.23 -30.26 27.72
CA LEU A 386 0.46 -31.39 27.17
C LEU A 386 -0.60 -31.94 28.14
N SER A 387 -1.52 -31.09 28.58
CA SER A 387 -2.59 -31.37 29.55
C SER A 387 -3.74 -32.25 28.99
N PRO A 388 -4.69 -32.71 29.83
CA PRO A 388 -5.93 -33.31 29.34
C PRO A 388 -6.72 -32.42 28.38
N ILE A 389 -6.69 -31.09 28.57
CA ILE A 389 -7.37 -30.13 27.69
C ILE A 389 -6.66 -30.04 26.33
N TYR A 390 -5.33 -30.14 26.31
CA TYR A 390 -4.55 -30.28 25.08
C TYR A 390 -5.01 -31.48 24.24
N GLU A 391 -5.26 -32.64 24.86
CA GLU A 391 -5.76 -33.83 24.13
C GLU A 391 -7.11 -33.57 23.44
N VAL A 392 -7.98 -32.77 24.05
CA VAL A 392 -9.28 -32.38 23.46
C VAL A 392 -9.07 -31.46 22.26
N SER A 393 -8.19 -30.47 22.39
CA SER A 393 -7.79 -29.58 21.29
C SER A 393 -7.22 -30.39 20.10
N LEU A 394 -6.27 -31.29 20.38
CA LEU A 394 -5.66 -32.16 19.39
C LEU A 394 -6.69 -33.06 18.69
N SER A 395 -7.68 -33.57 19.43
CA SER A 395 -8.79 -34.36 18.87
C SER A 395 -9.66 -33.56 17.90
N TYR A 396 -9.99 -32.30 18.25
CA TYR A 396 -10.70 -31.41 17.34
C TYR A 396 -9.88 -31.07 16.10
N TRP A 397 -8.59 -30.79 16.26
CA TRP A 397 -7.69 -30.55 15.14
C TRP A 397 -7.65 -31.75 14.17
N LYS A 398 -7.40 -32.97 14.69
CA LYS A 398 -7.42 -34.21 13.89
C LYS A 398 -8.75 -34.39 13.16
N SER A 399 -9.86 -34.19 13.86
CA SER A 399 -11.21 -34.28 13.28
C SER A 399 -11.46 -33.22 12.20
N GLY A 400 -10.94 -32.01 12.40
CA GLY A 400 -11.01 -30.90 11.47
C GLY A 400 -10.23 -31.17 10.19
N VAL A 401 -8.97 -31.60 10.32
CA VAL A 401 -8.11 -31.98 9.19
C VAL A 401 -8.72 -33.15 8.40
N ALA A 402 -9.25 -34.16 9.08
CA ALA A 402 -9.93 -35.28 8.42
C ALA A 402 -11.19 -34.81 7.64
N ALA A 403 -12.00 -33.93 8.22
CA ALA A 403 -13.14 -33.34 7.53
C ALA A 403 -12.72 -32.48 6.32
N ALA A 404 -11.59 -31.77 6.41
CA ALA A 404 -11.05 -30.99 5.30
C ALA A 404 -10.63 -31.90 4.13
N LYS A 405 -9.93 -33.01 4.43
CA LYS A 405 -9.56 -34.04 3.44
C LYS A 405 -10.80 -34.63 2.75
N ALA A 406 -11.90 -34.82 3.49
CA ALA A 406 -13.18 -35.26 2.95
C ALA A 406 -13.98 -34.14 2.22
N ARG A 407 -13.39 -32.96 1.99
CA ARG A 407 -14.02 -31.76 1.39
C ARG A 407 -15.24 -31.23 2.16
N MET A 408 -15.38 -31.60 3.43
CA MET A 408 -16.43 -31.11 4.34
C MET A 408 -15.96 -29.83 5.06
N TYR A 409 -15.61 -28.79 4.29
CA TYR A 409 -14.92 -27.60 4.80
C TYR A 409 -15.65 -26.86 5.94
N THR A 410 -16.99 -26.84 5.93
CA THR A 410 -17.79 -26.22 7.00
C THR A 410 -17.66 -26.97 8.32
N ARG A 411 -17.67 -28.31 8.26
CA ARG A 411 -17.44 -29.17 9.44
C ARG A 411 -15.99 -29.03 9.90
N ALA A 412 -15.04 -29.03 8.96
CA ALA A 412 -13.62 -28.85 9.24
C ALA A 412 -13.37 -27.55 10.00
N ARG A 413 -13.87 -26.42 9.47
CA ARG A 413 -13.78 -25.12 10.12
C ARG A 413 -14.37 -25.14 11.52
N ARG A 414 -15.56 -25.71 11.72
CA ARG A 414 -16.19 -25.78 13.05
C ARG A 414 -15.32 -26.52 14.07
N MET A 415 -14.67 -27.61 13.67
CA MET A 415 -13.79 -28.37 14.56
C MET A 415 -12.49 -27.61 14.82
N LEU A 416 -11.87 -27.06 13.78
CA LEU A 416 -10.65 -26.26 13.91
C LEU A 416 -10.85 -24.99 14.75
N MET A 417 -12.00 -24.31 14.60
CA MET A 417 -12.39 -23.19 15.47
C MET A 417 -12.48 -23.61 16.94
N LYS A 418 -13.00 -24.80 17.24
CA LYS A 418 -13.03 -25.30 18.63
C LYS A 418 -11.63 -25.52 19.18
N ALA A 419 -10.73 -26.10 18.39
CA ALA A 419 -9.32 -26.27 18.76
C ALA A 419 -8.63 -24.92 18.97
N SER A 420 -8.85 -23.97 18.05
CA SER A 420 -8.30 -22.61 18.10
C SER A 420 -8.80 -21.85 19.33
N ASN A 421 -10.10 -21.93 19.63
CA ASN A 421 -10.69 -21.31 20.82
C ASN A 421 -10.22 -21.94 22.14
N ILE A 422 -9.76 -23.20 22.13
CA ILE A 422 -9.10 -23.79 23.31
C ILE A 422 -7.72 -23.16 23.52
N GLY A 423 -7.03 -22.77 22.44
CA GLY A 423 -5.81 -21.96 22.51
C GLY A 423 -4.61 -22.70 23.11
N THR A 424 -4.44 -23.98 22.80
CA THR A 424 -3.29 -24.76 23.26
C THR A 424 -2.05 -24.40 22.47
N TYR A 425 -1.04 -23.86 23.17
CA TYR A 425 0.18 -23.34 22.59
C TYR A 425 0.94 -24.37 21.73
N GLU A 426 1.03 -25.63 22.17
CA GLU A 426 1.86 -26.66 21.54
C GLU A 426 1.43 -27.07 20.13
N ILE A 427 0.19 -26.77 19.74
CA ILE A 427 -0.34 -27.02 18.39
C ILE A 427 -1.00 -25.79 17.78
N GLN A 428 -0.73 -24.61 18.36
CA GLN A 428 -1.44 -23.39 17.97
C GLN A 428 -1.19 -23.07 16.50
N GLU A 429 0.07 -23.13 16.07
CA GLU A 429 0.47 -22.86 14.69
C GLU A 429 -0.19 -23.83 13.71
N GLU A 430 -0.22 -25.14 14.00
CA GLU A 430 -0.84 -26.15 13.15
C GLU A 430 -2.37 -26.03 13.10
N VAL A 431 -3.00 -25.58 14.20
CA VAL A 431 -4.44 -25.32 14.22
C VAL A 431 -4.77 -24.10 13.38
N GLU A 432 -4.05 -23.00 13.56
CA GLU A 432 -4.26 -21.75 12.81
C GLU A 432 -4.00 -21.96 11.32
N ALA A 433 -2.88 -22.60 10.94
CA ALA A 433 -2.56 -22.91 9.55
C ALA A 433 -3.63 -23.80 8.89
N ALA A 434 -4.13 -24.83 9.59
CA ALA A 434 -5.19 -25.68 9.08
C ALA A 434 -6.53 -24.92 8.97
N LEU A 435 -6.84 -24.05 9.93
CA LEU A 435 -8.05 -23.24 9.93
C LEU A 435 -8.05 -22.26 8.75
N ASP A 436 -6.94 -21.57 8.52
CA ASP A 436 -6.75 -20.63 7.42
C ASP A 436 -6.89 -21.31 6.06
N ALA A 437 -6.24 -22.47 5.88
CA ALA A 437 -6.36 -23.26 4.64
C ALA A 437 -7.82 -23.68 4.38
N VAL A 438 -8.58 -24.01 5.42
CA VAL A 438 -10.01 -24.35 5.29
C VAL A 438 -10.85 -23.12 4.98
N VAL A 439 -10.59 -21.98 5.62
CA VAL A 439 -11.29 -20.71 5.35
C VAL A 439 -11.07 -20.27 3.90
N GLU A 440 -9.83 -20.37 3.41
CA GLU A 440 -9.51 -20.08 2.01
C GLU A 440 -10.30 -20.97 1.04
N LYS A 441 -10.43 -22.27 1.34
CA LYS A 441 -11.25 -23.18 0.50
C LYS A 441 -12.75 -22.88 0.55
N ILE A 442 -13.25 -22.38 1.67
CA ILE A 442 -14.63 -21.89 1.77
C ILE A 442 -14.80 -20.67 0.85
N ASP A 443 -13.85 -19.75 0.88
CA ASP A 443 -13.85 -18.51 0.10
C ASP A 443 -13.73 -18.76 -1.41
N ASP A 444 -12.90 -19.71 -1.82
CA ASP A 444 -12.73 -20.13 -3.21
C ASP A 444 -14.07 -20.54 -3.84
N SER A 445 -14.96 -21.21 -3.08
CA SER A 445 -16.26 -21.65 -3.60
C SER A 445 -17.18 -20.48 -3.98
N PHE A 446 -17.16 -19.39 -3.21
CA PHE A 446 -17.92 -18.17 -3.53
C PHE A 446 -17.31 -17.42 -4.71
N ARG A 447 -15.98 -17.30 -4.74
CA ARG A 447 -15.26 -16.66 -5.86
C ARG A 447 -15.51 -17.39 -7.18
N PHE A 448 -15.55 -18.72 -7.14
CA PHE A 448 -15.83 -19.55 -8.31
C PHE A 448 -17.24 -19.31 -8.86
N GLY A 449 -18.28 -19.36 -8.01
CA GLY A 449 -19.66 -19.11 -8.44
C GLY A 449 -19.88 -17.71 -9.00
N THR A 450 -19.35 -16.67 -8.35
CA THR A 450 -19.37 -15.30 -8.89
C THR A 450 -18.63 -15.19 -10.22
N SER A 451 -17.48 -15.86 -10.38
CA SER A 451 -16.69 -15.80 -11.62
C SER A 451 -17.42 -16.45 -12.79
N ILE A 452 -18.00 -17.64 -12.60
CA ILE A 452 -18.82 -18.31 -13.63
C ILE A 452 -19.99 -17.42 -14.05
N ALA A 453 -20.76 -16.90 -13.08
CA ALA A 453 -21.88 -16.01 -13.37
C ALA A 453 -21.44 -14.76 -14.16
N THR A 454 -20.33 -14.14 -13.75
CA THR A 454 -19.78 -12.95 -14.42
C THR A 454 -19.46 -13.24 -15.89
N TRP A 455 -18.78 -14.36 -16.19
CA TRP A 455 -18.44 -14.72 -17.57
C TRP A 455 -19.66 -15.05 -18.42
N LEU A 456 -20.61 -15.80 -17.86
CA LEU A 456 -21.86 -16.12 -18.54
C LEU A 456 -22.69 -14.86 -18.82
N LEU A 457 -22.75 -13.91 -17.88
CA LEU A 457 -23.42 -12.63 -18.08
C LEU A 457 -22.68 -11.73 -19.08
N ALA A 458 -21.35 -11.71 -19.04
CA ALA A 458 -20.54 -10.96 -19.99
C ALA A 458 -20.72 -11.47 -21.44
N PHE A 459 -21.02 -12.76 -21.62
CA PHE A 459 -21.34 -13.32 -22.94
C PHE A 459 -22.84 -13.24 -23.26
N PHE A 460 -23.67 -14.00 -22.54
CA PHE A 460 -25.10 -14.12 -22.82
C PHE A 460 -25.88 -12.86 -22.47
N GLY A 461 -25.59 -12.25 -21.31
CA GLY A 461 -26.23 -11.00 -20.89
C GLY A 461 -25.95 -9.85 -21.85
N SER A 462 -24.75 -9.82 -22.44
CA SER A 462 -24.39 -8.81 -23.44
C SER A 462 -25.28 -8.82 -24.69
N PHE A 463 -25.77 -9.99 -25.13
CA PHE A 463 -26.73 -10.03 -26.25
C PHE A 463 -28.06 -9.38 -25.88
N VAL A 464 -28.56 -9.63 -24.66
CA VAL A 464 -29.81 -9.03 -24.16
C VAL A 464 -29.66 -7.51 -24.04
N VAL A 465 -28.56 -7.06 -23.44
CA VAL A 465 -28.26 -5.63 -23.26
C VAL A 465 -28.08 -4.93 -24.60
N TYR A 466 -27.32 -5.54 -25.51
CA TYR A 466 -27.12 -5.01 -26.86
C TYR A 466 -28.46 -4.85 -27.58
N ARG A 467 -29.28 -5.91 -27.58
CA ARG A 467 -30.59 -5.90 -28.22
C ARG A 467 -31.49 -4.80 -27.68
N TYR A 468 -31.51 -4.59 -26.36
CA TYR A 468 -32.27 -3.49 -25.76
C TYR A 468 -31.80 -2.12 -26.28
N PHE A 469 -30.49 -1.85 -26.25
CA PHE A 469 -29.94 -0.55 -26.69
C PHE A 469 -29.91 -0.38 -28.21
N SER A 470 -30.08 -1.43 -29.00
CA SER A 470 -30.17 -1.36 -30.46
C SER A 470 -31.61 -1.26 -30.97
N GLU A 471 -32.56 -1.97 -30.35
CA GLU A 471 -33.95 -2.08 -30.83
C GLU A 471 -34.94 -1.19 -30.07
N VAL A 472 -34.77 -1.05 -28.75
CA VAL A 472 -35.76 -0.37 -27.89
C VAL A 472 -35.32 1.02 -27.48
N ASN A 473 -34.10 1.12 -26.96
CA ASN A 473 -33.39 2.32 -26.51
C ASN A 473 -34.26 3.53 -26.13
N LEU A 474 -34.88 3.49 -24.96
CA LEU A 474 -35.69 4.59 -24.45
C LEU A 474 -34.81 5.76 -24.02
N VAL A 475 -35.10 6.94 -24.57
CA VAL A 475 -34.43 8.23 -24.31
C VAL A 475 -35.46 9.36 -24.40
N LEU A 476 -35.26 10.43 -23.61
CA LEU A 476 -36.03 11.66 -23.76
C LEU A 476 -35.79 12.31 -25.14
N ASP A 477 -36.76 13.08 -25.62
CA ASP A 477 -36.79 13.61 -27.01
C ASP A 477 -35.52 14.37 -27.41
N TYR A 478 -34.92 15.14 -26.49
CA TYR A 478 -33.70 15.89 -26.76
C TYR A 478 -32.49 15.00 -27.04
N ALA A 479 -32.49 13.76 -26.51
CA ALA A 479 -31.47 12.74 -26.72
C ALA A 479 -31.85 11.77 -27.85
N GLY A 480 -33.05 11.87 -28.42
CA GLY A 480 -33.60 10.96 -29.43
C GLY A 480 -32.80 10.87 -30.73
N PHE A 481 -31.84 11.79 -30.97
CA PHE A 481 -30.91 11.67 -32.10
C PHE A 481 -30.08 10.38 -32.05
N ILE A 482 -29.84 9.81 -30.86
CA ILE A 482 -29.08 8.58 -30.67
C ILE A 482 -29.77 7.34 -31.28
N ASN A 483 -31.07 7.44 -31.57
CA ASN A 483 -31.86 6.38 -32.20
C ASN A 483 -31.98 6.54 -33.73
N ARG A 484 -31.45 7.62 -34.31
CA ARG A 484 -31.58 7.90 -35.73
C ARG A 484 -30.38 7.35 -36.50
N PRO A 485 -30.58 6.43 -37.47
CA PRO A 485 -29.52 6.00 -38.37
C PRO A 485 -28.86 7.20 -39.07
N GLY A 486 -27.52 7.23 -39.07
CA GLY A 486 -26.74 8.34 -39.64
C GLY A 486 -26.32 9.44 -38.63
N SER A 487 -26.82 9.40 -37.40
CA SER A 487 -26.29 10.25 -36.32
C SER A 487 -24.88 9.81 -35.91
N LEU A 488 -24.01 10.76 -35.55
CA LEU A 488 -22.58 10.53 -35.24
C LEU A 488 -22.30 9.36 -34.28
N LEU A 489 -23.15 9.17 -33.28
CA LEU A 489 -22.97 8.21 -32.19
C LEU A 489 -23.87 6.96 -32.30
N TYR A 490 -24.73 6.89 -33.32
CA TYR A 490 -25.74 5.81 -33.47
C TYR A 490 -25.09 4.42 -33.46
N ASP A 491 -24.12 4.18 -34.34
CA ASP A 491 -23.46 2.87 -34.48
C ASP A 491 -22.66 2.43 -33.25
N TYR A 492 -22.30 3.39 -32.39
CA TYR A 492 -21.47 3.17 -31.21
C TYR A 492 -22.30 2.96 -29.95
N HIS A 493 -23.57 3.38 -29.95
CA HIS A 493 -24.37 3.46 -28.74
C HIS A 493 -24.58 2.11 -28.09
N ALA A 494 -25.19 1.16 -28.80
CA ALA A 494 -25.51 -0.16 -28.26
C ALA A 494 -24.24 -0.89 -27.77
N TRP A 495 -23.16 -0.91 -28.55
CA TRP A 495 -21.90 -1.55 -28.15
C TRP A 495 -21.25 -0.86 -26.94
N SER A 496 -21.30 0.47 -26.85
CA SER A 496 -20.73 1.21 -25.72
C SER A 496 -21.50 0.94 -24.44
N GLN A 497 -22.84 0.87 -24.49
CA GLN A 497 -23.66 0.52 -23.33
C GLN A 497 -23.46 -0.94 -22.90
N THR A 498 -23.38 -1.86 -23.86
CA THR A 498 -23.09 -3.28 -23.58
C THR A 498 -21.72 -3.47 -22.94
N LEU A 499 -20.69 -2.77 -23.42
CA LEU A 499 -19.36 -2.83 -22.83
C LEU A 499 -19.34 -2.21 -21.43
N ALA A 500 -20.01 -1.06 -21.24
CA ALA A 500 -20.12 -0.43 -19.92
C ALA A 500 -20.82 -1.34 -18.90
N PHE A 501 -21.89 -2.02 -19.30
CA PHE A 501 -22.56 -3.03 -18.48
C PHE A 501 -21.60 -4.17 -18.09
N ALA A 502 -20.95 -4.81 -19.07
CA ALA A 502 -20.07 -5.95 -18.84
C ALA A 502 -18.89 -5.58 -17.92
N LEU A 503 -18.26 -4.42 -18.15
CA LEU A 503 -17.18 -3.91 -17.31
C LEU A 503 -17.65 -3.61 -15.89
N THR A 504 -18.84 -2.99 -15.73
CA THR A 504 -19.38 -2.69 -14.40
C THR A 504 -19.62 -3.96 -13.60
N VAL A 505 -20.24 -4.99 -14.20
CA VAL A 505 -20.43 -6.30 -13.55
C VAL A 505 -19.08 -6.95 -13.21
N PHE A 506 -18.10 -6.88 -14.11
CA PHE A 506 -16.75 -7.41 -13.88
C PHE A 506 -16.04 -6.74 -12.70
N PHE A 507 -16.13 -5.41 -12.57
CA PHE A 507 -15.53 -4.70 -11.44
C PHE A 507 -16.30 -4.94 -10.13
N LEU A 508 -17.63 -5.08 -10.19
CA LEU A 508 -18.44 -5.39 -9.03
C LEU A 508 -18.22 -6.81 -8.48
N ARG A 509 -17.70 -7.75 -9.27
CA ARG A 509 -17.46 -9.14 -8.84
C ARG A 509 -16.74 -9.24 -7.50
N LYS A 510 -15.76 -8.35 -7.25
CA LYS A 510 -14.97 -8.35 -6.01
C LYS A 510 -15.80 -7.99 -4.79
N TRP A 511 -16.69 -7.02 -4.97
CA TRP A 511 -17.64 -6.63 -3.95
C TRP A 511 -18.68 -7.72 -3.71
N ILE A 512 -19.19 -8.34 -4.78
CA ILE A 512 -20.21 -9.40 -4.73
C ILE A 512 -19.72 -10.60 -3.91
N TRP A 513 -18.56 -11.17 -4.21
CA TRP A 513 -18.09 -12.34 -3.45
C TRP A 513 -17.82 -12.00 -1.98
N ARG A 514 -17.32 -10.79 -1.67
CA ARG A 514 -17.14 -10.33 -0.28
C ARG A 514 -18.46 -10.25 0.49
N GLN A 515 -19.56 -9.88 -0.16
CA GLN A 515 -20.87 -9.91 0.50
C GLN A 515 -21.35 -11.34 0.75
N CYS A 516 -21.15 -12.25 -0.21
CA CYS A 516 -21.53 -13.66 -0.05
C CYS A 516 -20.75 -14.37 1.09
N GLN A 517 -19.48 -14.02 1.29
CA GLN A 517 -18.66 -14.58 2.37
C GLN A 517 -19.22 -14.38 3.77
N ARG A 518 -19.96 -13.29 4.01
CA ARG A 518 -20.59 -13.02 5.32
C ARG A 518 -21.57 -14.11 5.72
N PHE A 519 -22.08 -14.87 4.75
CA PHE A 519 -22.99 -16.00 4.97
C PHE A 519 -22.29 -17.37 4.87
N GLY A 520 -20.95 -17.39 4.76
CA GLY A 520 -20.14 -18.59 4.55
C GLY A 520 -20.35 -19.67 5.61
N GLU A 521 -20.60 -19.26 6.85
CA GLU A 521 -20.81 -20.16 7.99
C GLU A 521 -22.16 -20.89 7.93
N ALA A 522 -23.20 -20.24 7.39
CA ALA A 522 -24.56 -20.77 7.37
C ALA A 522 -24.77 -21.81 6.27
N ILE A 523 -23.93 -21.81 5.23
CA ILE A 523 -24.14 -22.63 4.03
C ILE A 523 -23.14 -23.78 4.03
N PRO A 524 -23.54 -25.02 4.37
CA PRO A 524 -22.61 -26.12 4.53
C PRO A 524 -22.12 -26.72 3.21
N SER A 525 -22.93 -26.63 2.15
CA SER A 525 -22.68 -27.27 0.85
C SER A 525 -21.91 -26.34 -0.10
N VAL A 526 -20.83 -26.86 -0.68
CA VAL A 526 -20.05 -26.17 -1.73
C VAL A 526 -20.93 -25.81 -2.92
N ILE A 527 -21.80 -26.72 -3.36
CA ILE A 527 -22.72 -26.50 -4.49
C ILE A 527 -23.66 -25.35 -4.19
N LEU A 528 -24.21 -25.30 -2.97
CA LEU A 528 -25.14 -24.26 -2.56
C LEU A 528 -24.45 -22.88 -2.49
N ARG A 529 -23.18 -22.81 -2.06
CA ARG A 529 -22.39 -21.56 -2.08
C ARG A 529 -22.15 -21.04 -3.49
N ILE A 530 -21.78 -21.95 -4.41
CA ILE A 530 -21.62 -21.63 -5.83
C ILE A 530 -22.95 -21.12 -6.40
N GLY A 531 -24.06 -21.81 -6.13
CA GLY A 531 -25.39 -21.42 -6.61
C GLY A 531 -25.88 -20.08 -6.05
N ILE A 532 -25.70 -19.82 -4.76
CA ILE A 532 -26.10 -18.55 -4.13
C ILE A 532 -25.27 -17.38 -4.67
N SER A 533 -23.95 -17.54 -4.74
CA SER A 533 -23.08 -16.50 -5.32
C SER A 533 -23.37 -16.26 -6.80
N PHE A 534 -23.70 -17.31 -7.54
CA PHE A 534 -24.17 -17.21 -8.92
C PHE A 534 -25.46 -16.38 -9.03
N LEU A 535 -26.49 -16.77 -8.28
CA LEU A 535 -27.79 -16.09 -8.30
C LEU A 535 -27.68 -14.63 -7.86
N PHE A 536 -26.91 -14.36 -6.79
CA PHE A 536 -26.68 -13.00 -6.31
C PHE A 536 -25.98 -12.14 -7.37
N THR A 537 -25.02 -12.71 -8.11
CA THR A 537 -24.36 -12.02 -9.23
C THR A 537 -25.36 -11.69 -10.34
N VAL A 538 -26.26 -12.60 -10.68
CA VAL A 538 -27.32 -12.37 -11.68
C VAL A 538 -28.27 -11.26 -11.25
N VAL A 539 -28.69 -11.25 -9.98
CA VAL A 539 -29.56 -10.19 -9.42
C VAL A 539 -28.87 -8.83 -9.46
N VAL A 540 -27.61 -8.74 -9.04
CA VAL A 540 -26.84 -7.50 -9.09
C VAL A 540 -26.68 -7.02 -10.54
N ALA A 541 -26.41 -7.92 -11.49
CA ALA A 541 -26.33 -7.56 -12.89
C ALA A 541 -27.68 -7.03 -13.43
N ALA A 542 -28.81 -7.64 -13.07
CA ALA A 542 -30.12 -7.13 -13.47
C ALA A 542 -30.38 -5.71 -12.94
N LEU A 543 -29.97 -5.41 -11.70
CA LEU A 543 -30.06 -4.07 -11.12
C LEU A 543 -29.15 -3.07 -11.84
N VAL A 544 -27.91 -3.47 -12.18
CA VAL A 544 -26.99 -2.64 -12.98
C VAL A 544 -27.59 -2.33 -14.34
N PHE A 545 -28.20 -3.30 -15.00
CA PHE A 545 -28.85 -3.09 -16.29
C PHE A 545 -30.04 -2.13 -16.18
N GLY A 546 -30.90 -2.31 -15.17
CA GLY A 546 -32.02 -1.39 -14.91
C GLY A 546 -31.55 0.05 -14.63
N LEU A 547 -30.52 0.22 -13.80
CA LEU A 547 -29.94 1.53 -13.51
C LEU A 547 -29.32 2.15 -14.78
N LEU A 548 -28.60 1.37 -15.58
CA LEU A 548 -28.04 1.84 -16.84
C LEU A 548 -29.15 2.29 -17.81
N GLY A 549 -30.26 1.56 -17.88
CA GLY A 549 -31.44 1.95 -18.65
C GLY A 549 -32.08 3.26 -18.16
N LEU A 550 -32.21 3.46 -16.84
CA LEU A 550 -32.72 4.71 -16.26
C LEU A 550 -31.79 5.91 -16.55
N LEU A 551 -30.48 5.71 -16.40
CA LEU A 551 -29.49 6.72 -16.76
C LEU A 551 -29.54 7.02 -18.25
N ASN A 552 -29.75 6.00 -19.08
CA ASN A 552 -29.87 6.15 -20.51
C ASN A 552 -31.12 6.93 -20.90
N TYR A 553 -32.26 6.68 -20.24
CA TYR A 553 -33.49 7.44 -20.46
C TYR A 553 -33.27 8.95 -20.33
N THR A 554 -32.45 9.37 -19.36
CA THR A 554 -32.07 10.77 -19.15
C THR A 554 -30.97 11.28 -20.08
N GLY A 555 -30.48 10.49 -21.04
CA GLY A 555 -29.44 10.89 -22.00
C GLY A 555 -28.01 11.03 -21.42
N ILE A 556 -27.80 10.83 -20.11
CA ILE A 556 -26.49 10.97 -19.46
C ILE A 556 -25.46 9.97 -20.02
N THR A 557 -25.91 8.77 -20.40
CA THR A 557 -25.07 7.69 -20.96
C THR A 557 -24.52 8.00 -22.35
N ILE A 558 -24.94 9.10 -23.00
CA ILE A 558 -24.34 9.57 -24.26
C ILE A 558 -22.85 9.87 -24.06
N LEU A 559 -22.44 10.31 -22.86
CA LEU A 559 -21.02 10.49 -22.53
C LEU A 559 -20.24 9.18 -22.64
N ILE A 560 -20.82 8.05 -22.21
CA ILE A 560 -20.23 6.71 -22.35
C ILE A 560 -20.06 6.38 -23.84
N THR A 561 -21.06 6.73 -24.66
CA THR A 561 -21.02 6.50 -26.11
C THR A 561 -19.96 7.36 -26.80
N LEU A 562 -19.82 8.62 -26.39
CA LEU A 562 -18.78 9.52 -26.89
C LEU A 562 -17.38 9.00 -26.53
N ILE A 563 -17.20 8.49 -25.31
CA ILE A 563 -15.94 7.83 -24.90
C ILE A 563 -15.68 6.60 -25.78
N GLY A 564 -16.67 5.73 -25.98
CA GLY A 564 -16.55 4.57 -26.87
C GLY A 564 -16.13 4.97 -28.28
N TRP A 565 -16.77 5.99 -28.85
CA TRP A 565 -16.38 6.57 -30.14
C TRP A 565 -14.93 7.05 -30.15
N MET A 566 -14.50 7.87 -29.18
CA MET A 566 -13.11 8.35 -29.09
C MET A 566 -12.11 7.20 -29.01
N LEU A 567 -12.41 6.16 -28.23
CA LEU A 567 -11.55 4.98 -28.08
C LEU A 567 -11.43 4.19 -29.39
N THR A 568 -12.52 4.00 -30.13
CA THR A 568 -12.46 3.33 -31.44
C THR A 568 -11.62 4.12 -32.45
N TRP A 569 -11.68 5.46 -32.41
CA TRP A 569 -10.85 6.30 -33.25
C TRP A 569 -9.38 6.28 -32.84
N ALA A 570 -9.09 6.36 -31.54
CA ALA A 570 -7.73 6.20 -31.02
C ALA A 570 -7.14 4.86 -31.46
N PHE A 571 -7.91 3.78 -31.39
CA PHE A 571 -7.50 2.45 -31.86
C PHE A 571 -7.28 2.40 -33.37
N LYS A 572 -8.17 2.98 -34.18
CA LYS A 572 -8.00 3.06 -35.65
C LYS A 572 -6.73 3.86 -36.01
N ILE A 573 -6.49 4.99 -35.36
CA ILE A 573 -5.28 5.81 -35.56
C ILE A 573 -4.04 4.99 -35.19
N LEU A 574 -4.06 4.31 -34.04
CA LEU A 574 -2.97 3.44 -33.62
C LEU A 574 -2.69 2.34 -34.66
N LEU A 575 -3.73 1.68 -35.17
CA LEU A 575 -3.59 0.64 -36.19
C LEU A 575 -3.01 1.22 -37.50
N ILE A 576 -3.43 2.40 -37.91
CA ILE A 576 -2.84 3.10 -39.06
C ILE A 576 -1.35 3.37 -38.83
N VAL A 577 -0.98 3.88 -37.65
CA VAL A 577 0.43 4.14 -37.29
C VAL A 577 1.25 2.84 -37.33
N VAL A 578 0.72 1.75 -36.78
CA VAL A 578 1.37 0.43 -36.82
C VAL A 578 1.54 -0.06 -38.26
N VAL A 579 0.50 0.02 -39.09
CA VAL A 579 0.58 -0.39 -40.50
C VAL A 579 1.59 0.46 -41.28
N LEU A 580 1.64 1.77 -41.05
CA LEU A 580 2.62 2.66 -41.66
C LEU A 580 4.05 2.33 -41.22
N ALA A 581 4.26 2.03 -39.93
CA ALA A 581 5.56 1.61 -39.41
C ALA A 581 6.02 0.29 -40.05
N VAL A 582 5.12 -0.69 -40.19
CA VAL A 582 5.42 -1.97 -40.88
C VAL A 582 5.76 -1.73 -42.35
N LYS A 583 4.99 -0.90 -43.06
CA LYS A 583 5.27 -0.55 -44.46
C LYS A 583 6.62 0.15 -44.63
N LEU A 584 6.95 1.07 -43.72
CA LEU A 584 8.24 1.76 -43.70
C LEU A 584 9.40 0.76 -43.48
N ALA A 585 9.24 -0.17 -42.53
CA ALA A 585 10.23 -1.21 -42.27
C ALA A 585 10.44 -2.11 -43.50
N ILE A 586 9.38 -2.54 -44.17
CA ILE A 586 9.46 -3.32 -45.42
C ILE A 586 10.17 -2.53 -46.53
N TRP A 587 9.84 -1.24 -46.68
CA TRP A 587 10.47 -0.37 -47.68
C TRP A 587 11.97 -0.17 -47.42
N LEU A 588 12.36 0.11 -46.17
CA LEU A 588 13.76 0.19 -45.75
C LEU A 588 14.50 -1.13 -46.00
N GLY A 589 13.88 -2.27 -45.68
CA GLY A 589 14.43 -3.59 -45.98
C GLY A 589 14.70 -3.81 -47.47
N LYS A 590 13.77 -3.42 -48.35
CA LYS A 590 13.96 -3.49 -49.81
C LYS A 590 15.08 -2.57 -50.31
N MET A 591 15.19 -1.36 -49.76
CA MET A 591 16.27 -0.42 -50.07
C MET A 591 17.64 -0.98 -49.69
N ILE A 592 17.78 -1.50 -48.46
CA ILE A 592 19.01 -2.12 -47.96
C ILE A 592 19.38 -3.33 -48.83
N TRP A 593 18.42 -4.17 -49.18
CA TRP A 593 18.63 -5.31 -50.08
C TRP A 593 19.08 -4.89 -51.49
N GLY A 594 18.52 -3.80 -52.03
CA GLY A 594 18.94 -3.21 -53.30
C GLY A 594 20.39 -2.71 -53.27
N ILE A 595 20.77 -2.02 -52.20
CA ILE A 595 22.15 -1.56 -51.97
C ILE A 595 23.11 -2.76 -51.85
N LEU A 596 22.73 -3.78 -51.08
CA LEU A 596 23.52 -5.01 -50.94
C LEU A 596 23.71 -5.72 -52.28
N LYS A 597 22.66 -5.85 -53.10
CA LYS A 597 22.78 -6.43 -54.46
C LYS A 597 23.70 -5.63 -55.36
N TRP A 598 23.61 -4.30 -55.33
CA TRP A 598 24.48 -3.42 -56.10
C TRP A 598 25.95 -3.56 -55.65
N LEU A 599 26.20 -3.58 -54.34
CA LEU A 599 27.53 -3.81 -53.78
C LEU A 599 28.11 -5.16 -54.21
N VAL A 600 27.32 -6.25 -54.13
CA VAL A 600 27.78 -7.59 -54.56
C VAL A 600 28.11 -7.62 -56.05
N GLY A 601 27.35 -6.92 -56.90
CA GLY A 601 27.63 -6.80 -58.33
C GLY A 601 28.84 -5.94 -58.69
N LEU A 602 29.48 -5.25 -57.73
CA LEU A 602 30.77 -4.57 -57.94
C LEU A 602 31.97 -5.50 -57.69
N PHE A 603 31.75 -6.66 -57.05
CA PHE A 603 32.81 -7.62 -56.68
C PHE A 603 32.70 -8.95 -57.46
N ILE A 604 31.76 -9.05 -58.40
CA ILE A 604 31.60 -10.11 -59.40
C ILE A 604 31.76 -9.45 -60.76
#